data_AF-A0A9Q1HBH5-F1
#
_entry.id   AF-A0A9Q1HBH5-F1
#
_cell.length_a   1.000
_cell.length_b   1.000
_cell.length_c   1.000
_cell.angle_alpha   90.00
_cell.angle_beta   90.00
_cell.angle_gamma   90.00
#
_symmetry.space_group_name_H-M   'P 1'
#
loop_
_entity.id
_entity.type
_entity.pdbx_description
1 polymer ?
#
loop_
_entity_poly.entity_id
_entity_poly.type
_entity_poly.pdbx_seq_one_letter_code
_entity_poly.pdbx_strand_id
1 'polypeptide(L)'
;MPFNLDKFVASPSVEELDSLKKSEIVKVAKHYDIEFQPLMRKDEIKRYVLEYLVDESILPSTVLETAITVPTDNTFELKRLEMEMNKEIRLKEIEREMQKEKEEREMQMQREEKAREHEFRMKQLELGVIKGSDTKVGLDAGVFDISKHVKFVPKFQEGNVEKFFNHFEKLGEQLKWPRDKWSILIQSNFTGKAQEVYSAQSIEDSMDYDKVKKTILQAYELVPEAYRQKFRKYRKADTQTYVEFAYQKERHFDRWCASKKVSTFDALRQLMLVEEFKRCVNDDIKTHPRSFC
;
A
#
# COMPACT_ATOMS: atom_id res chain seq x y z
N MET A 1 -30.53 13.92 -61.49
CA MET A 1 -31.08 12.82 -62.32
C MET A 1 -31.10 11.55 -61.47
N PRO A 2 -32.05 10.62 -61.65
CA PRO A 2 -32.00 9.34 -60.95
C PRO A 2 -30.73 8.58 -61.36
N PHE A 3 -29.99 8.04 -60.38
CA PHE A 3 -28.82 7.21 -60.64
C PHE A 3 -29.19 6.02 -61.53
N ASN A 4 -28.41 5.79 -62.59
CA ASN A 4 -28.59 4.69 -63.51
C ASN A 4 -27.35 3.79 -63.43
N LEU A 5 -27.55 2.57 -62.92
CA LEU A 5 -26.49 1.59 -62.66
C LEU A 5 -25.77 1.17 -63.95
N ASP A 6 -26.52 0.96 -65.03
CA ASP A 6 -25.96 0.49 -66.31
C ASP A 6 -25.08 1.57 -66.97
N LYS A 7 -25.42 2.85 -66.80
CA LYS A 7 -24.59 3.97 -67.26
C LYS A 7 -23.31 4.11 -66.44
N PHE A 8 -23.38 3.89 -65.13
CA PHE A 8 -22.22 3.95 -64.25
C PHE A 8 -21.24 2.79 -64.52
N VAL A 9 -21.75 1.57 -64.73
CA VAL A 9 -20.91 0.40 -65.08
C VAL A 9 -20.24 0.57 -66.44
N ALA A 10 -20.90 1.23 -67.39
CA ALA A 10 -20.34 1.50 -68.72
C ALA A 10 -19.24 2.57 -68.75
N SER A 11 -19.26 3.53 -67.81
CA SER A 11 -18.25 4.58 -67.69
C SER A 11 -18.09 5.01 -66.22
N PRO A 12 -17.43 4.20 -65.39
CA PRO A 12 -17.32 4.46 -63.96
C PRO A 12 -16.47 5.70 -63.70
N SER A 13 -16.97 6.61 -62.87
CA SER A 13 -16.25 7.82 -62.47
C SER A 13 -16.31 8.04 -60.96
N VAL A 14 -15.22 8.56 -60.41
CA VAL A 14 -15.07 8.82 -58.97
C VAL A 14 -16.02 9.91 -58.50
N GLU A 15 -16.19 10.96 -59.31
CA GLU A 15 -17.06 12.10 -59.02
C GLU A 15 -18.53 11.67 -58.92
N GLU A 16 -18.97 10.72 -59.77
CA GLU A 16 -20.31 10.16 -59.66
C GLU A 16 -20.45 9.31 -58.41
N LEU A 17 -19.47 8.45 -58.08
CA LEU A 17 -19.49 7.59 -56.89
C LEU A 17 -19.53 8.41 -55.58
N ASP A 18 -18.85 9.54 -55.53
CA ASP A 18 -18.85 10.49 -54.40
C ASP A 18 -20.23 11.11 -54.15
N SER A 19 -20.96 11.39 -55.23
CA SER A 19 -22.28 12.01 -55.20
C SER A 19 -23.43 11.04 -54.87
N LEU A 20 -23.20 9.72 -54.91
CA LEU A 20 -24.24 8.71 -54.69
C LEU A 20 -24.73 8.63 -53.24
N LYS A 21 -25.99 8.22 -53.06
CA LYS A 21 -26.56 7.90 -51.75
C LYS A 21 -26.15 6.48 -51.32
N LYS A 22 -26.18 6.19 -50.01
CA LYS A 22 -25.85 4.87 -49.46
C LYS A 22 -26.64 3.73 -50.13
N SER A 23 -27.92 3.95 -50.43
CA SER A 23 -28.77 2.98 -51.13
C SER A 23 -28.35 2.70 -52.58
N GLU A 24 -27.66 3.64 -53.23
CA GLU A 24 -27.19 3.52 -54.61
C GLU A 24 -25.80 2.86 -54.64
N ILE A 25 -24.92 3.21 -53.70
CA ILE A 25 -23.61 2.55 -53.52
C ILE A 25 -23.80 1.06 -53.21
N VAL A 26 -24.80 0.71 -52.40
CA VAL A 26 -25.16 -0.69 -52.12
C VAL A 26 -25.60 -1.44 -53.40
N LYS A 27 -26.26 -0.77 -54.34
CA LYS A 27 -26.63 -1.40 -55.63
C LYS A 27 -25.41 -1.65 -56.50
N VAL A 28 -24.44 -0.73 -56.50
CA VAL A 28 -23.15 -0.89 -57.17
C VAL A 28 -22.37 -2.05 -56.56
N ALA A 29 -22.23 -2.09 -55.23
CA ALA A 29 -21.56 -3.18 -54.52
C ALA A 29 -22.15 -4.56 -54.84
N LYS A 30 -23.49 -4.66 -54.90
CA LYS A 30 -24.17 -5.90 -55.30
C LYS A 30 -23.99 -6.27 -56.77
N HIS A 31 -23.79 -5.31 -57.66
CA HIS A 31 -23.57 -5.59 -59.08
C HIS A 31 -22.21 -6.24 -59.34
N TYR A 32 -21.20 -5.79 -58.58
CA TYR A 32 -19.84 -6.32 -58.62
C TYR A 32 -19.61 -7.48 -57.63
N ASP A 33 -20.67 -8.02 -57.04
CA ASP A 33 -20.63 -9.13 -56.07
C ASP A 33 -19.68 -8.90 -54.87
N ILE A 34 -19.58 -7.64 -54.41
CA ILE A 34 -18.72 -7.26 -53.29
C ILE A 34 -19.45 -7.58 -51.98
N GLU A 35 -18.84 -8.43 -51.14
CA GLU A 35 -19.37 -8.73 -49.81
C GLU A 35 -19.16 -7.55 -48.85
N PHE A 36 -20.24 -7.08 -48.20
CA PHE A 36 -20.18 -6.04 -47.19
C PHE A 36 -21.17 -6.31 -46.05
N GLN A 37 -20.93 -5.77 -44.86
CA GLN A 37 -21.86 -5.90 -43.74
C GLN A 37 -22.99 -4.85 -43.84
N PRO A 38 -24.28 -5.22 -43.65
CA PRO A 38 -25.43 -4.31 -43.85
C PRO A 38 -25.41 -3.05 -42.97
N LEU A 39 -24.71 -3.10 -41.83
CA LEU A 39 -24.59 -2.02 -40.86
C LEU A 39 -23.46 -1.02 -41.17
N MET A 40 -22.60 -1.30 -42.16
CA MET A 40 -21.47 -0.43 -42.50
C MET A 40 -21.91 0.97 -42.93
N ARG A 41 -21.06 1.96 -42.64
CA ARG A 41 -21.30 3.37 -43.00
C ARG A 41 -21.17 3.57 -44.52
N LYS A 42 -21.77 4.64 -45.05
CA LYS A 42 -21.73 4.96 -46.49
C LYS A 42 -20.29 4.96 -47.02
N ASP A 43 -19.37 5.55 -46.27
CA ASP A 43 -17.97 5.73 -46.67
C ASP A 43 -17.15 4.44 -46.61
N GLU A 44 -17.53 3.50 -45.74
CA GLU A 44 -16.91 2.18 -45.64
C GLU A 44 -17.29 1.32 -46.86
N ILE A 45 -18.58 1.26 -47.20
CA ILE A 45 -19.05 0.53 -48.39
C ILE A 45 -18.46 1.17 -49.67
N LYS A 46 -18.36 2.50 -49.71
CA LYS A 46 -17.73 3.23 -50.81
C LYS A 46 -16.26 2.86 -50.98
N ARG A 47 -15.50 2.67 -49.88
CA ARG A 47 -14.10 2.24 -49.93
C ARG A 47 -13.95 0.85 -50.53
N TYR A 48 -14.76 -0.12 -50.11
CA TYR A 48 -14.73 -1.47 -50.70
C TYR A 48 -15.05 -1.46 -52.19
N VAL A 49 -16.02 -0.65 -52.62
CA VAL A 49 -16.34 -0.47 -54.04
C VAL A 49 -15.18 0.18 -54.79
N LEU A 50 -14.54 1.20 -54.23
CA LEU A 50 -13.37 1.86 -54.84
C LEU A 50 -12.17 0.93 -54.95
N GLU A 51 -11.89 0.14 -53.91
CA GLU A 51 -10.79 -0.83 -53.87
C GLU A 51 -10.97 -1.89 -54.97
N TYR A 52 -12.17 -2.47 -55.07
CA TYR A 52 -12.51 -3.43 -56.13
C TYR A 52 -12.39 -2.84 -57.54
N LEU A 53 -12.89 -1.61 -57.77
CA LEU A 53 -12.81 -0.95 -59.07
C LEU A 53 -11.38 -0.58 -59.48
N VAL A 54 -10.48 -0.36 -58.51
CA VAL A 54 -9.06 -0.15 -58.78
C VAL A 54 -8.35 -1.48 -59.06
N ASP A 55 -8.68 -2.54 -58.29
CA ASP A 55 -8.08 -3.87 -58.46
C ASP A 55 -8.45 -4.51 -59.82
N GLU A 56 -9.68 -4.33 -60.29
CA GLU A 56 -10.13 -4.78 -61.62
C GLU A 56 -9.62 -3.88 -62.77
N SER A 57 -8.73 -2.92 -62.49
CA SER A 57 -8.17 -1.95 -63.47
C SER A 57 -9.23 -1.09 -64.18
N ILE A 58 -10.41 -0.95 -63.58
CA ILE A 58 -11.53 -0.17 -64.11
C ILE A 58 -11.32 1.33 -63.84
N LEU A 59 -10.64 1.68 -62.75
CA LEU A 59 -10.24 3.05 -62.41
C LEU A 59 -8.72 3.16 -62.18
N PRO A 60 -8.08 4.29 -62.53
CA PRO A 60 -6.65 4.49 -62.27
C PRO A 60 -6.34 4.54 -60.77
N SER A 61 -5.21 3.95 -60.35
CA SER A 61 -4.79 3.85 -58.94
C SER A 61 -4.57 5.19 -58.21
N THR A 62 -4.52 6.30 -58.95
CA THR A 62 -4.40 7.68 -58.43
C THR A 62 -5.62 8.14 -57.63
N VAL A 63 -6.74 7.43 -57.70
CA VAL A 63 -8.00 7.78 -57.01
C VAL A 63 -7.97 7.44 -55.51
N LEU A 64 -7.20 6.42 -55.11
CA LEU A 64 -7.07 6.01 -53.71
C LEU A 64 -6.36 7.07 -52.86
N GLU A 65 -5.43 7.83 -53.44
CA GLU A 65 -4.67 8.87 -52.72
C GLU A 65 -5.55 10.08 -52.37
N THR A 66 -6.49 10.45 -53.24
CA THR A 66 -7.36 11.63 -53.03
C THR A 66 -8.48 11.36 -52.03
N ALA A 67 -8.90 10.10 -51.83
CA ALA A 67 -9.97 9.70 -50.91
C ALA A 67 -9.54 9.54 -49.44
N ILE A 68 -8.23 9.66 -49.15
CA ILE A 68 -7.68 9.55 -47.78
C ILE A 68 -7.80 10.87 -46.99
N THR A 69 -8.16 11.98 -47.63
CA THR A 69 -8.28 13.30 -46.96
C THR A 69 -9.68 13.63 -46.43
N VAL A 70 -10.42 12.64 -45.92
CA VAL A 70 -11.58 12.93 -45.05
C VAL A 70 -11.08 13.02 -43.60
N PRO A 71 -11.31 14.13 -42.88
CA PRO A 71 -10.84 14.29 -41.51
C PRO A 71 -11.52 13.24 -40.63
N THR A 72 -10.73 12.28 -40.15
CA THR A 72 -11.12 11.41 -39.04
C THR A 72 -11.58 12.30 -37.89
N ASP A 73 -12.69 11.90 -37.28
CA ASP A 73 -13.44 12.54 -36.21
C ASP A 73 -12.61 12.65 -34.89
N ASN A 74 -11.48 13.36 -34.96
CA ASN A 74 -10.58 13.65 -33.84
C ASN A 74 -11.28 14.47 -32.76
N THR A 75 -12.38 15.14 -33.10
CA THR A 75 -13.21 15.94 -32.18
C THR A 75 -13.80 15.13 -31.03
N PHE A 76 -14.23 13.89 -31.27
CA PHE A 76 -14.78 13.05 -30.21
C PHE A 76 -13.68 12.46 -29.30
N GLU A 77 -12.55 12.04 -29.87
CA GLU A 77 -11.41 11.53 -29.09
C GLU A 77 -10.75 12.66 -28.27
N LEU A 78 -10.62 13.87 -28.83
CA LEU A 78 -10.13 15.04 -28.07
C LEU A 78 -11.05 15.38 -26.90
N LYS A 79 -12.38 15.41 -27.08
CA LYS A 79 -13.33 15.66 -25.99
C LYS A 79 -13.28 14.58 -24.91
N ARG A 80 -13.04 13.33 -25.30
CA ARG A 80 -12.93 12.21 -24.38
C ARG A 80 -11.66 12.31 -23.53
N LEU A 81 -10.51 12.61 -24.15
CA LEU A 81 -9.26 12.88 -23.45
C LEU A 81 -9.37 14.08 -22.51
N GLU A 82 -10.03 15.15 -22.96
CA GLU A 82 -10.23 16.37 -22.16
C GLU A 82 -11.11 16.10 -20.93
N MET A 83 -12.14 15.25 -21.08
CA MET A 83 -13.00 14.83 -19.97
C MET A 83 -12.27 13.92 -18.97
N GLU A 84 -11.39 13.03 -19.45
CA GLU A 84 -10.52 12.20 -18.59
C GLU A 84 -9.51 13.05 -17.82
N MET A 85 -8.82 13.97 -18.51
CA MET A 85 -7.87 14.89 -17.90
C MET A 85 -8.55 15.78 -16.84
N ASN A 86 -9.74 16.32 -17.12
CA ASN A 86 -10.50 17.12 -16.16
C ASN A 86 -10.96 16.32 -14.94
N LYS A 87 -11.33 15.05 -15.11
CA LYS A 87 -11.64 14.16 -13.98
C LYS A 87 -10.40 13.91 -13.12
N GLU A 88 -9.25 13.68 -13.74
CA GLU A 88 -8.00 13.43 -13.02
C GLU A 88 -7.52 14.66 -12.25
N ILE A 89 -7.64 15.86 -12.83
CA ILE A 89 -7.34 17.13 -12.16
C ILE A 89 -8.24 17.29 -10.92
N ARG A 90 -9.56 17.09 -11.05
CA ARG A 90 -10.50 17.16 -9.93
C ARG A 90 -10.18 16.17 -8.80
N LEU A 91 -9.81 14.95 -9.14
CA LEU A 91 -9.44 13.94 -8.14
C LEU A 91 -8.18 14.34 -7.38
N LYS A 92 -7.15 14.85 -8.09
CA LYS A 92 -5.92 15.36 -7.46
C LYS A 92 -6.17 16.60 -6.59
N GLU A 93 -7.12 17.45 -6.95
CA GLU A 93 -7.52 18.60 -6.12
C GLU A 93 -8.18 18.13 -4.81
N ILE A 94 -9.16 17.22 -4.88
CA ILE A 94 -9.83 16.66 -3.70
C ILE A 94 -8.83 15.95 -2.79
N GLU A 95 -7.89 15.18 -3.36
CA GLU A 95 -6.87 14.48 -2.57
C GLU A 95 -5.94 15.46 -1.85
N ARG A 96 -5.53 16.56 -2.51
CA ARG A 96 -4.74 17.63 -1.88
C ARG A 96 -5.51 18.36 -0.79
N GLU A 97 -6.81 18.62 -0.99
CA GLU A 97 -7.66 19.24 0.03
C GLU A 97 -7.81 18.33 1.25
N MET A 98 -8.11 17.04 1.06
CA MET A 98 -8.19 16.08 2.16
C MET A 98 -6.85 15.93 2.90
N GLN A 99 -5.73 15.97 2.17
CA GLN A 99 -4.41 15.89 2.79
C GLN A 99 -4.10 17.12 3.64
N LYS A 100 -4.41 18.32 3.14
CA LYS A 100 -4.27 19.57 3.90
C LYS A 100 -5.18 19.58 5.14
N GLU A 101 -6.44 19.18 4.99
CA GLU A 101 -7.38 19.11 6.11
C GLU A 101 -6.90 18.11 7.17
N LYS A 102 -6.33 16.98 6.75
CA LYS A 102 -5.73 16.01 7.68
C LYS A 102 -4.53 16.57 8.41
N GLU A 103 -3.62 17.24 7.71
CA GLU A 103 -2.44 17.89 8.30
C GLU A 103 -2.82 19.02 9.26
N GLU A 104 -3.84 19.82 8.91
CA GLU A 104 -4.39 20.85 9.79
C GLU A 104 -5.02 20.25 11.05
N ARG A 105 -5.81 19.18 10.93
CA ARG A 105 -6.37 18.45 12.08
C ARG A 105 -5.27 17.86 12.97
N GLU A 106 -4.21 17.31 12.39
CA GLU A 106 -3.06 16.80 13.15
C GLU A 106 -2.32 17.93 13.89
N MET A 107 -2.09 19.07 13.23
CA MET A 107 -1.51 20.25 13.88
C MET A 107 -2.41 20.83 14.98
N GLN A 108 -3.73 20.85 14.76
CA GLN A 108 -4.72 21.28 15.76
C GLN A 108 -4.65 20.39 17.00
N MET A 109 -4.68 19.07 16.82
CA MET A 109 -4.55 18.11 17.92
C MET A 109 -3.23 18.27 18.68
N GLN A 110 -2.11 18.45 17.98
CA GLN A 110 -0.81 18.69 18.64
C GLN A 110 -0.79 20.01 19.43
N ARG A 111 -1.45 21.06 18.94
CA ARG A 111 -1.55 22.34 19.65
C ARG A 111 -2.41 22.20 20.90
N GLU A 112 -3.54 21.52 20.81
CA GLU A 112 -4.42 21.24 21.95
C GLU A 112 -3.74 20.36 23.00
N GLU A 113 -2.96 19.36 22.57
CA GLU A 113 -2.17 18.52 23.47
C GLU A 113 -1.11 19.33 24.21
N LYS A 114 -0.33 20.16 23.49
CA LYS A 114 0.65 21.07 24.11
C LYS A 114 -0.01 22.10 25.03
N ALA A 115 -1.20 22.59 24.68
CA ALA A 115 -1.95 23.51 25.52
C ALA A 115 -2.42 22.83 26.81
N ARG A 116 -2.93 21.60 26.75
CA ARG A 116 -3.29 20.80 27.92
C ARG A 116 -2.08 20.50 28.80
N GLU A 117 -0.93 20.16 28.20
CA GLU A 117 0.31 19.94 28.94
C GLU A 117 0.78 21.23 29.63
N HIS A 118 0.74 22.36 28.93
CA HIS A 118 1.10 23.67 29.49
C HIS A 118 0.14 24.09 30.61
N GLU A 119 -1.17 23.88 30.45
CA GLU A 119 -2.19 24.15 31.45
C GLU A 119 -1.99 23.28 32.69
N PHE A 120 -1.71 21.99 32.50
CA PHE A 120 -1.41 21.07 33.60
C PHE A 120 -0.14 21.51 34.36
N ARG A 121 0.91 21.92 33.64
CA ARG A 121 2.14 22.46 34.23
C ARG A 121 1.89 23.75 35.02
N MET A 122 1.07 24.66 34.49
CA MET A 122 0.69 25.89 35.19
C MET A 122 -0.13 25.59 36.44
N LYS A 123 -1.10 24.68 36.39
CA LYS A 123 -1.86 24.24 37.57
C LYS A 123 -0.97 23.59 38.64
N GLN A 124 0.07 22.86 38.26
CA GLN A 124 1.06 22.34 39.23
C GLN A 124 1.84 23.44 39.94
N LEU A 125 2.18 24.53 39.23
CA LEU A 125 2.83 25.70 39.82
C LEU A 125 1.86 26.53 40.69
N GLU A 126 0.60 26.64 40.28
CA GLU A 126 -0.45 27.41 40.94
C GLU A 126 -0.97 26.72 42.22
N LEU A 127 -1.03 25.38 42.24
CA LEU A 127 -1.39 24.58 43.43
C LEU A 127 -0.32 24.57 44.52
N GLY A 128 0.74 25.39 44.40
CA GLY A 128 1.71 25.58 45.47
C GLY A 128 2.28 24.26 45.96
N VAL A 129 2.74 23.38 45.05
CA VAL A 129 3.70 22.35 45.44
C VAL A 129 5.00 23.08 45.80
N ILE A 130 5.05 23.51 47.05
CA ILE A 130 6.18 24.14 47.70
C ILE A 130 7.37 23.19 47.57
N LYS A 131 8.23 23.41 46.57
CA LYS A 131 9.65 23.17 46.75
C LYS A 131 10.16 24.30 47.63
N GLY A 132 10.16 24.03 48.94
CA GLY A 132 10.66 24.96 49.93
C GLY A 132 10.71 24.29 51.30
N SER A 133 11.83 23.64 51.61
CA SER A 133 12.61 24.05 52.78
C SER A 133 14.04 23.53 52.67
N ASP A 134 14.97 24.49 52.66
CA ASP A 134 16.24 24.30 53.34
C ASP A 134 15.92 23.93 54.79
N THR A 135 16.12 22.66 55.16
CA THR A 135 16.26 22.27 56.56
C THR A 135 17.28 21.16 56.61
N LYS A 136 18.50 21.53 57.03
CA LYS A 136 19.54 20.59 57.45
C LYS A 136 19.06 19.89 58.72
N VAL A 137 18.38 18.75 58.58
CA VAL A 137 18.38 17.69 59.60
C VAL A 137 18.34 16.37 58.83
N GLY A 138 19.42 15.59 58.94
CA GLY A 138 19.59 14.38 58.15
C GLY A 138 18.58 13.30 58.53
N LEU A 139 18.05 12.61 57.52
CA LEU A 139 17.67 11.21 57.47
C LEU A 139 17.38 10.83 56.00
N ASP A 140 18.01 9.73 55.58
CA ASP A 140 17.93 8.99 54.30
C ASP A 140 18.53 9.54 53.01
N ALA A 141 19.68 8.94 52.67
CA ALA A 141 20.14 8.75 51.31
C ALA A 141 19.12 7.97 50.48
N GLY A 142 18.88 8.39 49.23
CA GLY A 142 18.47 7.46 48.18
C GLY A 142 17.10 7.63 47.52
N VAL A 143 16.62 8.85 47.26
CA VAL A 143 15.55 9.00 46.25
C VAL A 143 16.15 8.77 44.87
N PHE A 144 15.93 7.57 44.32
CA PHE A 144 16.33 7.23 42.96
C PHE A 144 15.60 8.14 41.95
N ASP A 145 16.36 9.02 41.30
CA ASP A 145 15.83 10.01 40.36
C ASP A 145 15.69 9.39 38.96
N ILE A 146 14.50 8.87 38.66
CA ILE A 146 14.17 8.21 37.39
C ILE A 146 14.56 9.09 36.19
N SER A 147 14.30 10.40 36.25
CA SER A 147 14.58 11.36 35.18
C SER A 147 16.06 11.44 34.82
N LYS A 148 16.96 11.24 35.80
CA LYS A 148 18.42 11.21 35.56
C LYS A 148 18.89 9.89 34.98
N HIS A 149 18.13 8.81 35.15
CA HIS A 149 18.51 7.47 34.70
C HIS A 149 17.89 7.07 33.36
N VAL A 150 16.75 7.65 32.99
CA VAL A 150 16.09 7.43 31.67
C VAL A 150 17.04 7.70 30.50
N LYS A 151 17.92 8.71 30.58
CA LYS A 151 18.90 9.00 29.52
C LYS A 151 19.94 7.90 29.26
N PHE A 152 20.14 7.01 30.24
CA PHE A 152 21.05 5.87 30.12
C PHE A 152 20.34 4.59 29.67
N VAL A 153 19.01 4.61 29.60
CA VAL A 153 18.24 3.48 29.07
C VAL A 153 18.54 3.38 27.58
N PRO A 154 18.93 2.20 27.08
CA PRO A 154 19.19 2.00 25.66
C PRO A 154 17.97 2.34 24.80
N LYS A 155 18.18 2.74 23.56
CA LYS A 155 17.06 2.91 22.62
C LYS A 155 16.43 1.55 22.32
N PHE A 156 15.10 1.49 22.41
CA PHE A 156 14.36 0.30 22.02
C PHE A 156 14.46 0.07 20.51
N GLN A 157 14.80 -1.15 20.11
CA GLN A 157 14.93 -1.55 18.71
C GLN A 157 14.05 -2.78 18.46
N GLU A 158 12.97 -2.59 17.71
CA GLU A 158 12.01 -3.66 17.38
C GLU A 158 12.66 -4.87 16.70
N GLY A 159 13.74 -4.66 15.95
CA GLY A 159 14.44 -5.74 15.25
C GLY A 159 15.20 -6.71 16.17
N ASN A 160 15.48 -6.39 17.43
CA ASN A 160 16.24 -7.25 18.36
C ASN A 160 15.82 -6.98 19.82
N VAL A 161 14.55 -7.25 20.14
CA VAL A 161 13.97 -6.98 21.46
C VAL A 161 14.73 -7.70 22.59
N GLU A 162 15.17 -8.94 22.39
CA GLU A 162 15.99 -9.67 23.37
C GLU A 162 17.32 -8.97 23.69
N LYS A 163 18.01 -8.42 22.68
CA LYS A 163 19.28 -7.70 22.89
C LYS A 163 19.07 -6.42 23.67
N PHE A 164 17.95 -5.73 23.45
CA PHE A 164 17.57 -4.56 24.24
C PHE A 164 17.41 -4.92 25.71
N PHE A 165 16.62 -5.95 26.03
CA PHE A 165 16.42 -6.37 27.42
C PHE A 165 17.74 -6.79 28.07
N ASN A 166 18.55 -7.63 27.42
CA ASN A 166 19.85 -8.03 27.95
C ASN A 166 20.79 -6.83 28.21
N HIS A 167 20.76 -5.81 27.35
CA HIS A 167 21.57 -4.61 27.53
C HIS A 167 21.05 -3.72 28.66
N PHE A 168 19.72 -3.56 28.76
CA PHE A 168 19.08 -2.84 29.85
C PHE A 168 19.37 -3.50 31.21
N GLU A 169 19.26 -4.83 31.31
CA GLU A 169 19.50 -5.56 32.56
C GLU A 169 20.94 -5.40 33.03
N LYS A 170 21.91 -5.51 32.10
CA LYS A 170 23.32 -5.25 32.41
C LYS A 170 23.57 -3.84 32.92
N LEU A 171 22.93 -2.83 32.32
CA LEU A 171 23.05 -1.44 32.77
C LEU A 171 22.38 -1.23 34.13
N GLY A 172 21.21 -1.83 34.35
CA GLY A 172 20.52 -1.76 35.63
C GLY A 172 21.31 -2.40 36.76
N GLU A 173 21.98 -3.52 36.51
CA GLU A 173 22.89 -4.15 37.48
C GLU A 173 24.16 -3.31 37.70
N GLN A 174 24.79 -2.83 36.63
CA GLN A 174 26.02 -2.04 36.70
C GLN A 174 25.82 -0.71 37.43
N LEU A 175 24.68 -0.06 37.22
CA LEU A 175 24.32 1.21 37.85
C LEU A 175 23.50 1.03 39.14
N LYS A 176 23.29 -0.22 39.57
CA LYS A 176 22.54 -0.61 40.78
C LYS A 176 21.16 0.05 40.87
N TRP A 177 20.42 0.02 39.77
CA TRP A 177 19.05 0.57 39.72
C TRP A 177 18.09 -0.26 40.59
N PRO A 178 17.25 0.38 41.43
CA PRO A 178 16.24 -0.31 42.22
C PRO A 178 15.26 -1.06 41.32
N ARG A 179 15.03 -2.35 41.60
CA ARG A 179 14.25 -3.23 40.72
C ARG A 179 12.81 -2.77 40.51
N ASP A 180 12.22 -2.15 41.53
CA ASP A 180 10.89 -1.54 41.52
C ASP A 180 10.76 -0.38 40.52
N LYS A 181 11.88 0.18 40.04
CA LYS A 181 11.89 1.27 39.06
C LYS A 181 12.16 0.80 37.63
N TRP A 182 12.47 -0.48 37.42
CA TRP A 182 12.87 -0.97 36.09
C TRP A 182 11.74 -0.91 35.09
N SER A 183 10.51 -1.24 35.49
CA SER A 183 9.29 -1.14 34.66
C SER A 183 9.07 0.29 34.15
N ILE A 184 9.19 1.27 35.05
CA ILE A 184 9.03 2.69 34.71
C ILE A 184 10.15 3.16 33.77
N LEU A 185 11.39 2.72 34.01
CA LEU A 185 12.54 3.06 33.17
C LEU A 185 12.40 2.50 31.75
N ILE A 186 12.00 1.24 31.58
CA ILE A 186 11.84 0.64 30.24
C ILE A 186 10.64 1.20 29.49
N GLN A 187 9.53 1.50 30.17
CA GLN A 187 8.32 2.04 29.55
C GLN A 187 8.63 3.34 28.78
N SER A 188 9.47 4.20 29.35
CA SER A 188 9.88 5.47 28.73
C SER A 188 10.57 5.31 27.37
N ASN A 189 11.07 4.11 27.05
CA ASN A 189 11.77 3.81 25.80
C ASN A 189 10.98 2.92 24.85
N PHE A 190 9.83 2.38 25.26
CA PHE A 190 9.00 1.58 24.35
C PHE A 190 8.37 2.43 23.26
N THR A 191 8.35 1.89 22.06
CA THR A 191 7.74 2.48 20.88
C THR A 191 6.96 1.41 20.13
N GLY A 192 6.01 1.84 19.28
CA GLY A 192 5.27 0.95 18.39
C GLY A 192 4.58 -0.20 19.14
N LYS A 193 4.87 -1.44 18.74
CA LYS A 193 4.14 -2.60 19.25
C LYS A 193 4.38 -2.87 20.74
N ALA A 194 5.57 -2.56 21.26
CA ALA A 194 5.89 -2.70 22.67
C ALA A 194 5.02 -1.78 23.54
N GLN A 195 4.79 -0.56 23.08
CA GLN A 195 3.97 0.42 23.79
C GLN A 195 2.48 0.03 23.80
N GLU A 196 1.97 -0.52 22.69
CA GLU A 196 0.61 -1.06 22.63
C GLU A 196 0.40 -2.21 23.60
N VAL A 197 1.35 -3.16 23.64
CA VAL A 197 1.28 -4.35 24.49
C VAL A 197 1.38 -3.96 25.96
N TYR A 198 2.28 -3.03 26.30
CA TYR A 198 2.40 -2.50 27.65
C TYR A 198 1.12 -1.79 28.11
N SER A 199 0.54 -0.94 27.26
CA SER A 199 -0.69 -0.20 27.58
C SER A 199 -1.92 -1.10 27.73
N ALA A 200 -1.89 -2.28 27.12
CA ALA A 200 -2.95 -3.28 27.25
C ALA A 200 -2.80 -4.20 28.48
N GLN A 201 -1.66 -4.15 29.20
CA GLN A 201 -1.49 -4.87 30.45
C GLN A 201 -2.22 -4.17 31.61
N SER A 202 -2.56 -4.95 32.64
CA SER A 202 -3.10 -4.43 33.90
C SER A 202 -2.07 -3.54 34.60
N ILE A 203 -2.53 -2.66 35.49
CA ILE A 203 -1.64 -1.78 36.26
C ILE A 203 -0.70 -2.62 37.12
N GLU A 204 -1.21 -3.68 37.74
CA GLU A 204 -0.44 -4.59 38.58
C GLU A 204 0.66 -5.33 37.81
N ASP A 205 0.36 -5.77 36.58
CA ASP A 205 1.35 -6.45 35.74
C ASP A 205 2.34 -5.48 35.09
N SER A 206 1.93 -4.23 34.83
CA SER A 206 2.80 -3.19 34.26
C SER A 206 3.88 -2.70 35.23
N MET A 207 3.64 -2.82 36.54
CA MET A 207 4.62 -2.49 37.57
C MET A 207 5.72 -3.54 37.74
N ASP A 208 5.44 -4.79 37.35
CA ASP A 208 6.36 -5.91 37.45
C ASP A 208 7.21 -6.04 36.17
N TYR A 209 8.51 -5.74 36.29
CA TYR A 209 9.45 -5.83 35.18
C TYR A 209 9.44 -7.21 34.51
N ASP A 210 9.41 -8.31 35.27
CA ASP A 210 9.58 -9.66 34.72
C ASP A 210 8.37 -10.05 33.89
N LYS A 211 7.18 -9.63 34.32
CA LYS A 211 5.93 -9.79 33.55
C LYS A 211 5.93 -8.93 32.29
N VAL A 212 6.37 -7.67 32.38
CA VAL A 212 6.48 -6.77 31.22
C VAL A 212 7.46 -7.33 30.19
N LYS A 213 8.67 -7.73 30.62
CA LYS A 213 9.68 -8.36 29.77
C LYS A 213 9.12 -9.60 29.07
N LYS A 214 8.48 -10.50 29.82
CA LYS A 214 7.88 -11.72 29.26
C LYS A 214 6.80 -11.40 28.22
N THR A 215 5.87 -10.50 28.54
CA THR A 215 4.74 -10.18 27.66
C THR A 215 5.21 -9.51 26.37
N ILE A 216 6.18 -8.60 26.46
CA ILE A 216 6.75 -7.94 25.29
C ILE A 216 7.57 -8.92 24.46
N LEU A 217 8.42 -9.74 25.07
CA LEU A 217 9.16 -10.79 24.35
C LEU A 217 8.20 -11.73 23.62
N GLN A 218 7.14 -12.20 24.27
CA GLN A 218 6.12 -13.03 23.63
C GLN A 218 5.43 -12.31 22.47
N ALA A 219 5.03 -11.05 22.64
CA ALA A 219 4.42 -10.29 21.56
C ALA A 219 5.36 -10.16 20.34
N TYR A 220 6.66 -9.95 20.54
CA TYR A 220 7.64 -9.83 19.45
C TYR A 220 8.15 -11.19 18.91
N GLU A 221 8.12 -12.27 19.69
CA GLU A 221 8.32 -13.64 19.19
C GLU A 221 7.14 -14.10 18.32
N LEU A 222 5.93 -13.71 18.71
CA LEU A 222 4.71 -13.95 17.95
C LEU A 222 4.66 -13.15 16.65
N VAL A 223 5.46 -12.08 16.48
CA VAL A 223 5.46 -11.26 15.26
C VAL A 223 6.00 -12.03 14.03
N PRO A 224 7.20 -12.64 14.06
CA PRO A 224 7.66 -13.51 12.97
C PRO A 224 6.73 -14.70 12.70
N GLU A 225 6.21 -15.29 13.77
CA GLU A 225 5.30 -16.43 13.67
C GLU A 225 3.94 -16.03 13.08
N ALA A 226 3.42 -14.84 13.39
CA ALA A 226 2.20 -14.30 12.80
C ALA A 226 2.37 -14.03 11.30
N TYR A 227 3.52 -13.50 10.87
CA TYR A 227 3.82 -13.33 9.43
C TYR A 227 3.92 -14.68 8.72
N ARG A 228 4.59 -15.67 9.32
CA ARG A 228 4.63 -17.05 8.80
C ARG A 228 3.25 -17.65 8.65
N GLN A 229 2.43 -17.56 9.70
CA GLN A 229 1.07 -18.09 9.69
C GLN A 229 0.21 -17.40 8.64
N LYS A 230 0.30 -16.07 8.50
CA LYS A 230 -0.36 -15.33 7.42
C LYS A 230 0.06 -15.85 6.05
N PHE A 231 1.35 -16.01 5.79
CA PHE A 231 1.85 -16.59 4.54
C PHE A 231 1.29 -18.00 4.25
N ARG A 232 1.34 -18.91 5.24
CA ARG A 232 0.89 -20.31 5.07
C ARG A 232 -0.63 -20.45 4.99
N LYS A 233 -1.37 -19.63 5.72
CA LYS A 233 -2.85 -19.66 5.78
C LYS A 233 -3.51 -18.76 4.72
N TYR A 234 -2.76 -17.90 4.01
CA TYR A 234 -3.32 -17.07 2.95
C TYR A 234 -3.95 -17.93 1.85
N ARG A 235 -5.19 -17.62 1.49
CA ARG A 235 -5.99 -18.29 0.45
C ARG A 235 -6.53 -17.24 -0.51
N LYS A 236 -6.67 -17.61 -1.78
CA LYS A 236 -7.22 -16.74 -2.82
C LYS A 236 -8.69 -16.47 -2.50
N ALA A 237 -9.11 -15.21 -2.53
CA ALA A 237 -10.52 -14.83 -2.47
C ALA A 237 -11.19 -15.00 -3.84
N ASP A 238 -12.51 -15.23 -3.86
CA ASP A 238 -13.26 -15.42 -5.11
C ASP A 238 -13.21 -14.18 -6.01
N THR A 239 -13.17 -13.00 -5.40
CA THR A 239 -13.08 -11.69 -6.07
C THR A 239 -11.65 -11.31 -6.49
N GLN A 240 -10.62 -12.06 -6.08
CA GLN A 240 -9.22 -11.71 -6.31
C GLN A 240 -8.67 -12.38 -7.57
N THR A 241 -7.86 -11.66 -8.35
CA THR A 241 -7.13 -12.23 -9.50
C THR A 241 -5.93 -13.07 -9.05
N TYR A 242 -5.44 -13.98 -9.90
CA TYR A 242 -4.28 -14.81 -9.56
C TYR A 242 -2.99 -14.00 -9.38
N VAL A 243 -2.83 -12.91 -10.12
CA VAL A 243 -1.67 -12.00 -10.01
C VAL A 243 -1.68 -11.29 -8.65
N GLU A 244 -2.82 -10.76 -8.23
CA GLU A 244 -2.96 -10.14 -6.91
C GLU A 244 -2.76 -11.15 -5.77
N PHE A 245 -3.23 -12.38 -5.94
CA PHE A 245 -3.01 -13.44 -4.95
C PHE A 245 -1.52 -13.76 -4.80
N ALA A 246 -0.79 -13.93 -5.91
CA ALA A 246 0.64 -14.18 -5.90
C ALA A 246 1.40 -13.03 -5.23
N TYR A 247 1.10 -11.79 -5.62
CA TYR A 247 1.71 -10.59 -5.05
C TYR A 247 1.51 -10.48 -3.53
N GLN A 248 0.28 -10.68 -3.03
CA GLN A 248 0.03 -10.62 -1.58
C GLN A 248 0.71 -11.77 -0.84
N LYS A 249 0.78 -12.94 -1.45
CA LYS A 249 1.45 -14.11 -0.88
C LYS A 249 2.97 -13.90 -0.77
N GLU A 250 3.58 -13.32 -1.80
CA GLU A 250 4.98 -12.90 -1.81
C GLU A 250 5.25 -11.85 -0.72
N ARG A 251 4.40 -10.82 -0.62
CA ARG A 251 4.54 -9.78 0.41
C ARG A 251 4.46 -10.34 1.84
N HIS A 252 3.63 -11.36 2.08
CA HIS A 252 3.59 -12.05 3.37
C HIS A 252 4.87 -12.84 3.65
N PHE A 253 5.43 -13.47 2.63
CA PHE A 253 6.70 -14.19 2.71
C PHE A 253 7.87 -13.24 3.00
N ASP A 254 7.97 -12.12 2.29
CA ASP A 254 9.04 -11.13 2.48
C ASP A 254 9.04 -10.53 3.88
N ARG A 255 7.84 -10.21 4.40
CA ARG A 255 7.69 -9.72 5.78
C ARG A 255 8.14 -10.75 6.80
N TRP A 256 7.88 -12.03 6.56
CA TRP A 256 8.35 -13.10 7.43
C TRP A 256 9.89 -13.23 7.37
N CYS A 257 10.47 -13.26 6.17
CA CYS A 257 11.92 -13.30 5.97
C CYS A 257 12.62 -12.09 6.61
N ALA A 258 12.09 -10.88 6.42
CA ALA A 258 12.59 -9.66 7.03
C ALA A 258 12.53 -9.71 8.57
N SER A 259 11.44 -10.23 9.14
CA SER A 259 11.30 -10.38 10.59
C SER A 259 12.32 -11.35 11.21
N LYS A 260 12.80 -12.33 10.43
CA LYS A 260 13.86 -13.27 10.81
C LYS A 260 15.25 -12.85 10.32
N LYS A 261 15.37 -11.66 9.72
CA LYS A 261 16.61 -11.10 9.16
C LYS A 261 17.32 -12.04 8.19
N VAL A 262 16.53 -12.75 7.40
CA VAL A 262 17.05 -13.63 6.35
C VAL A 262 17.56 -12.74 5.21
N SER A 263 18.88 -12.68 5.05
CA SER A 263 19.56 -11.93 3.99
C SER A 263 20.35 -12.81 3.02
N THR A 264 20.46 -14.11 3.32
CA THR A 264 21.23 -15.07 2.52
C THR A 264 20.40 -16.32 2.23
N PHE A 265 20.75 -17.01 1.14
CA PHE A 265 20.13 -18.30 0.81
C PHE A 265 20.30 -19.33 1.94
N ASP A 266 21.47 -19.35 2.61
CA ASP A 266 21.72 -20.26 3.73
C ASP A 266 20.77 -19.99 4.90
N ALA A 267 20.59 -18.71 5.28
CA ALA A 267 19.64 -18.32 6.32
C ALA A 267 18.19 -18.68 5.94
N LEU A 268 17.83 -18.57 4.66
CA LEU A 268 16.50 -18.97 4.18
C LEU A 268 16.32 -20.49 4.26
N ARG A 269 17.33 -21.26 3.85
CA ARG A 269 17.32 -22.72 3.95
C ARG A 269 17.13 -23.16 5.40
N GLN A 270 17.90 -22.57 6.33
CA GLN A 270 17.77 -22.87 7.76
C GLN A 270 16.40 -22.49 8.30
N LEU A 271 15.84 -21.34 7.91
CA LEU A 271 14.49 -20.93 8.30
C LEU A 271 13.44 -21.97 7.87
N MET A 272 13.53 -22.47 6.64
CA MET A 272 12.62 -23.50 6.11
C MET A 272 12.78 -24.84 6.84
N LEU A 273 14.02 -25.27 7.09
CA LEU A 273 14.31 -26.52 7.82
C LEU A 273 13.80 -26.47 9.26
N VAL A 274 14.03 -25.36 9.97
CA VAL A 274 13.51 -25.16 11.33
C VAL A 274 11.99 -25.12 11.36
N GLU A 275 11.35 -24.50 10.35
CA GLU A 275 9.90 -24.53 10.23
C GLU A 275 9.39 -25.96 10.10
N GLU A 276 9.95 -26.73 9.16
CA GLU A 276 9.48 -28.10 8.89
C GLU A 276 9.74 -29.01 10.09
N PHE A 277 10.91 -28.89 10.72
CA PHE A 277 11.22 -29.59 11.97
C PHE A 277 10.17 -29.29 13.06
N LYS A 278 9.80 -28.03 13.26
CA LYS A 278 8.77 -27.63 14.24
C LYS A 278 7.37 -28.15 13.91
N ARG A 279 7.09 -28.52 12.66
CA ARG A 279 5.82 -29.16 12.28
C ARG A 279 5.84 -30.66 12.51
N CYS A 280 6.99 -31.30 12.30
CA CYS A 280 7.16 -32.73 12.47
C CYS A 280 7.28 -33.15 13.94
N VAL A 281 7.74 -32.25 14.82
CA VAL A 281 7.79 -32.49 16.26
C VAL A 281 6.43 -32.11 16.86
N ASN A 282 5.64 -33.13 17.25
CA ASN A 282 4.32 -33.01 17.88
C ASN A 282 4.29 -32.07 19.10
N ASP A 283 3.08 -31.59 19.42
CA ASP A 283 2.73 -30.65 20.51
C ASP A 283 3.19 -31.05 21.93
N ASP A 284 3.72 -32.27 22.14
CA ASP A 284 4.14 -32.81 23.44
C ASP A 284 5.37 -32.12 24.07
N ILE A 285 6.05 -31.23 23.35
CA ILE A 285 7.21 -30.46 23.87
C ILE A 285 6.86 -28.98 24.11
N LYS A 286 5.60 -28.55 23.92
CA LYS A 286 5.18 -27.16 24.20
C LYS A 286 5.22 -26.77 25.68
N THR A 287 5.41 -27.71 26.60
CA THR A 287 5.42 -27.44 28.05
C THR A 287 6.80 -27.28 28.67
N HIS A 288 7.92 -27.41 27.95
CA HIS A 288 9.24 -27.12 28.53
C HIS A 288 10.22 -26.54 27.49
N PRO A 289 10.37 -25.20 27.39
CA PRO A 289 11.51 -24.61 26.71
C PRO A 289 12.70 -24.67 27.66
N ARG A 290 13.39 -25.81 27.71
CA ARG A 290 14.77 -25.84 28.20
C ARG A 290 15.67 -26.44 27.14
N SER A 291 16.52 -25.56 26.64
CA SER A 291 17.92 -25.86 26.33
C SER A 291 18.15 -26.85 25.20
N PHE A 292 18.28 -26.33 23.99
CA PHE A 292 19.34 -26.82 23.11
C PHE A 292 20.20 -25.63 22.72
N CYS A 293 21.42 -25.65 23.26
CA CYS A 293 22.55 -24.79 22.91
C CYS A 293 22.90 -24.87 21.43
#